data_AF-H2YYH5-F1
#
_entry.id   AF-H2YYH5-F1
#
_cell.length_a   1.000
_cell.length_b   1.000
_cell.length_c   1.000
_cell.angle_alpha   90.00
_cell.angle_beta   90.00
_cell.angle_gamma   90.00
#
_symmetry.space_group_name_H-M   'P 1'
#
loop_
_entity.id
_entity.type
_entity.pdbx_description
1 polymer ?
#
loop_
_entity_poly.entity_id
_entity_poly.type
_entity_poly.pdbx_seq_one_letter_code
_entity_poly.pdbx_strand_id
1 'polypeptide(L)'
;SRKYERTMSGESGVLPDKGDCVYTKCYCEENIWKACDYVRTSKPESLDRLFVVFISNKSRSVPIWEQTSSKSVDGFVLWDYHVVLLCKGQDGGKNLIYDLDSKLPFPCDMTKYCELSFCPHISLKEEYKQCFKVVAGLQFLDKFASDRSHMKTEDGIWMSPPPDYPCISTNSCRMNLDDFISMDVDCNTCGTIFSLAQFMNEYANI
;
A
#
# COMPACT_ATOMS: atom_id res chain seq x y z
N SER A 1 -1.08 46.50 8.98
CA SER A 1 -2.23 45.60 9.16
C SER A 1 -2.47 44.77 7.92
N ARG A 2 -2.22 43.47 8.04
CA ARG A 2 -2.88 42.32 7.38
C ARG A 2 -2.17 41.07 7.90
N LYS A 3 -2.18 40.92 9.22
CA LYS A 3 -2.29 39.60 9.83
C LYS A 3 -3.70 39.15 9.47
N TYR A 4 -3.84 38.08 8.68
CA TYR A 4 -4.97 37.16 8.57
C TYR A 4 -4.91 36.49 7.19
N GLU A 5 -4.04 35.51 7.05
CA GLU A 5 -4.36 34.30 6.30
C GLU A 5 -3.75 33.15 7.08
N ARG A 6 -4.57 32.69 8.01
CA ARG A 6 -4.40 31.49 8.81
C ARG A 6 -4.56 30.33 7.83
N THR A 7 -3.48 29.85 7.22
CA THR A 7 -3.49 28.55 6.56
C THR A 7 -3.79 27.51 7.62
N MET A 8 -4.94 26.87 7.47
CA MET A 8 -5.40 25.78 8.32
C MET A 8 -4.28 24.73 8.42
N SER A 9 -3.97 24.31 9.64
CA SER A 9 -3.13 23.16 9.90
C SER A 9 -3.81 21.91 9.32
N GLY A 10 -3.55 21.62 8.04
CA GLY A 10 -3.75 20.28 7.51
C GLY A 10 -2.87 19.34 8.33
N GLU A 11 -3.43 18.25 8.83
CA GLU A 11 -2.66 17.23 9.54
C GLU A 11 -1.45 16.85 8.69
N SER A 12 -0.25 17.14 9.19
CA SER A 12 0.99 16.76 8.52
C SER A 12 1.06 15.24 8.45
N GLY A 13 1.37 14.69 7.28
CA GLY A 13 1.53 13.25 7.10
C GLY A 13 2.57 12.62 8.04
N VAL A 14 2.50 11.30 8.22
CA VAL A 14 3.45 10.56 9.06
C VAL A 14 4.78 10.29 8.33
N LEU A 15 4.75 10.23 7.00
CA LEU A 15 5.93 10.05 6.14
C LEU A 15 6.55 11.40 5.73
N PRO A 16 7.82 11.41 5.29
CA PRO A 16 8.42 12.57 4.64
C PRO A 16 7.75 12.82 3.28
N ASP A 17 8.22 13.85 2.57
CA ASP A 17 7.77 14.11 1.21
C ASP A 17 8.03 12.89 0.30
N LYS A 18 7.20 12.73 -0.74
CA LYS A 18 7.23 11.54 -1.62
C LYS A 18 8.63 11.26 -2.20
N GLY A 19 9.37 12.30 -2.56
CA GLY A 19 10.72 12.19 -3.14
C GLY A 19 11.81 11.78 -2.14
N ASP A 20 11.56 11.91 -0.84
CA ASP A 20 12.50 11.58 0.23
C ASP A 20 12.24 10.19 0.84
N CYS A 21 11.17 9.53 0.41
CA CYS A 21 10.88 8.15 0.82
C CYS A 21 11.85 7.17 0.13
N VAL A 22 12.25 6.12 0.85
CA VAL A 22 12.92 4.97 0.23
C VAL A 22 11.97 4.34 -0.78
N TYR A 23 12.42 4.24 -2.03
CA TYR A 23 11.61 3.73 -3.13
C TYR A 23 12.45 2.88 -4.09
N THR A 24 11.90 1.74 -4.46
CA THR A 24 12.38 0.91 -5.57
C THR A 24 11.18 0.45 -6.38
N LYS A 25 11.22 0.70 -7.68
CA LYS A 25 10.14 0.36 -8.60
C LYS A 25 9.90 -1.16 -8.65
N CYS A 26 8.64 -1.57 -8.57
CA CYS A 26 8.19 -2.97 -8.53
C CYS A 26 8.53 -3.73 -7.22
N TYR A 27 8.89 -3.03 -6.15
CA TYR A 27 9.07 -3.59 -4.80
C TYR A 27 8.20 -2.82 -3.79
N CYS A 28 6.92 -2.63 -4.13
CA CYS A 28 5.97 -1.84 -3.33
C CYS A 28 5.83 -2.36 -1.89
N GLU A 29 5.91 -3.67 -1.69
CA GLU A 29 5.94 -4.34 -0.40
C GLU A 29 7.12 -3.91 0.46
N GLU A 30 8.32 -3.77 -0.12
CA GLU A 30 9.50 -3.31 0.61
C GLU A 30 9.48 -1.79 0.81
N ASN A 31 8.96 -1.03 -0.16
CA ASN A 31 8.78 0.42 -0.02
C ASN A 31 7.87 0.76 1.16
N ILE A 32 6.74 0.04 1.28
CA ILE A 32 5.81 0.21 2.40
C ILE A 32 6.40 -0.35 3.71
N TRP A 33 7.22 -1.41 3.67
CA TRP A 33 7.95 -1.87 4.86
C TRP A 33 8.89 -0.77 5.38
N LYS A 34 9.64 -0.11 4.49
CA LYS A 34 10.54 0.99 4.84
C LYS A 34 9.79 2.21 5.37
N ALA A 35 8.61 2.51 4.82
CA ALA A 35 7.73 3.53 5.36
C ALA A 35 7.28 3.23 6.80
N CYS A 36 6.87 1.99 7.08
CA CYS A 36 6.54 1.55 8.44
C CYS A 36 7.75 1.65 9.38
N ASP A 37 8.94 1.25 8.92
CA ASP A 37 10.17 1.30 9.71
C ASP A 37 10.61 2.74 10.01
N TYR A 38 10.45 3.64 9.04
CA TYR A 38 10.66 5.08 9.24
C TYR A 38 9.74 5.62 10.34
N VAL A 39 8.44 5.29 10.31
CA VAL A 39 7.51 5.75 11.36
C VAL A 39 7.85 5.13 12.71
N ARG A 40 8.20 3.84 12.75
CA ARG A 40 8.65 3.17 13.99
C ARG A 40 9.81 3.90 14.66
N THR A 41 10.74 4.44 13.87
CA THR A 41 11.95 5.10 14.38
C THR A 41 11.76 6.59 14.64
N SER A 42 11.02 7.28 13.77
CA SER A 42 10.92 8.75 13.78
C SER A 42 9.67 9.30 14.45
N LYS A 43 8.59 8.52 14.46
CA LYS A 43 7.25 8.89 14.97
C LYS A 43 6.53 7.67 15.60
N PRO A 44 7.14 7.00 16.60
CA PRO A 44 6.63 5.73 17.13
C PRO A 44 5.20 5.81 17.66
N GLU A 45 4.77 6.97 18.16
CA GLU A 45 3.40 7.24 18.63
C GLU A 45 2.34 7.12 17.52
N SER A 46 2.76 7.14 16.25
CA SER A 46 1.88 7.01 15.10
C SER A 46 1.75 5.57 14.59
N LEU A 47 2.56 4.64 15.11
CA LEU A 47 2.71 3.29 14.55
C LEU A 47 1.43 2.43 14.69
N ASP A 48 0.70 2.58 15.80
CA ASP A 48 -0.56 1.85 16.04
C ASP A 48 -1.69 2.26 15.08
N ARG A 49 -1.52 3.38 14.37
CA ARG A 49 -2.47 3.87 13.36
C ARG A 49 -2.11 3.40 11.96
N LEU A 50 -0.99 2.70 11.78
CA LEU A 50 -0.53 2.24 10.48
C LEU A 50 -1.10 0.88 10.13
N PHE A 51 -1.52 0.76 8.89
CA PHE A 51 -2.00 -0.47 8.28
C PHE A 51 -1.40 -0.60 6.89
N VAL A 52 -0.84 -1.76 6.58
CA VAL A 52 -0.35 -2.11 5.27
C VAL A 52 -1.45 -2.80 4.50
N VAL A 53 -1.76 -2.31 3.31
CA VAL A 53 -2.86 -2.80 2.48
C VAL A 53 -2.28 -3.47 1.25
N PHE A 54 -2.34 -4.80 1.22
CA PHE A 54 -2.08 -5.59 0.02
C PHE A 54 -3.35 -5.62 -0.84
N ILE A 55 -3.18 -5.33 -2.13
CA ILE A 55 -4.26 -5.24 -3.11
C ILE A 55 -3.98 -6.28 -4.19
N SER A 56 -4.84 -7.27 -4.33
CA SER A 56 -4.72 -8.36 -5.31
C SER A 56 -6.06 -9.08 -5.44
N ASN A 57 -6.09 -10.23 -6.10
CA ASN A 57 -7.22 -11.13 -6.17
C ASN A 57 -6.75 -12.56 -6.51
N LYS A 58 -7.68 -13.50 -6.64
CA LYS A 58 -7.36 -14.90 -6.97
C LYS A 58 -6.62 -15.05 -8.31
N SER A 59 -6.89 -14.16 -9.27
CA SER A 59 -6.28 -14.18 -10.60
C SER A 59 -4.94 -13.44 -10.66
N ARG A 60 -4.52 -12.77 -9.57
CA ARG A 60 -3.39 -11.82 -9.56
C ARG A 60 -3.48 -10.86 -10.76
N SER A 61 -4.62 -10.21 -10.90
CA SER A 61 -4.91 -9.30 -12.01
C SER A 61 -5.89 -8.25 -11.53
N VAL A 62 -5.37 -7.16 -10.97
CA VAL A 62 -6.16 -6.06 -10.43
C VAL A 62 -5.86 -4.75 -11.17
N PRO A 63 -6.85 -4.13 -11.82
CA PRO A 63 -6.65 -2.82 -12.44
C PRO A 63 -6.62 -1.74 -11.36
N ILE A 64 -5.61 -0.87 -11.41
CA ILE A 64 -5.48 0.29 -10.53
C ILE A 64 -5.21 1.53 -11.41
N TRP A 65 -6.07 2.53 -11.29
CA TRP A 65 -5.99 3.82 -11.99
C TRP A 65 -5.06 4.79 -11.27
N GLU A 66 -4.73 5.90 -11.93
CA GLU A 66 -3.88 6.96 -11.39
C GLU A 66 -2.50 6.47 -10.98
N GLN A 67 -1.93 5.51 -11.73
CA GLN A 67 -0.59 4.96 -11.49
C GLN A 67 0.44 5.61 -12.41
N THR A 68 1.60 5.97 -11.87
CA THR A 68 2.72 6.61 -12.58
C THR A 68 3.27 5.75 -13.71
N SER A 69 3.21 4.43 -13.56
CA SER A 69 3.64 3.45 -14.55
C SER A 69 2.61 3.19 -15.66
N SER A 70 1.40 3.78 -15.58
CA SER A 70 0.39 3.63 -16.63
C SER A 70 0.86 4.24 -17.95
N LYS A 71 0.89 3.41 -18.98
CA LYS A 71 1.19 3.78 -20.37
C LYS A 71 -0.02 3.65 -21.29
N SER A 72 -1.16 3.18 -20.75
CA SER A 72 -2.36 2.87 -21.51
C SER A 72 -3.24 4.09 -21.69
N VAL A 73 -4.00 4.12 -22.78
CA VAL A 73 -5.06 5.13 -23.00
C VAL A 73 -6.16 4.98 -21.94
N ASP A 74 -6.39 3.75 -21.48
CA ASP A 74 -7.40 3.42 -20.46
C ASP A 74 -7.02 3.88 -19.05
N GLY A 75 -5.78 4.35 -18.84
CA GLY A 75 -5.33 5.06 -17.64
C GLY A 75 -5.03 4.20 -16.42
N PHE A 76 -5.19 2.87 -16.50
CA PHE A 76 -4.86 1.93 -15.42
C PHE A 76 -3.59 1.13 -15.68
N VAL A 77 -3.08 0.50 -14.63
CA VAL A 77 -2.06 -0.55 -14.65
C VAL A 77 -2.72 -1.84 -14.14
N LEU A 78 -2.50 -2.94 -14.85
CA LEU A 78 -2.92 -4.26 -14.38
C LEU A 78 -1.81 -4.85 -13.52
N TRP A 79 -2.01 -4.88 -12.22
CA TRP A 79 -1.06 -5.40 -11.25
C TRP A 79 -1.37 -6.86 -10.90
N ASP A 80 -0.33 -7.63 -10.64
CA ASP A 80 -0.44 -8.93 -9.97
C ASP A 80 -0.77 -8.73 -8.48
N TYR A 81 -0.08 -7.79 -7.84
CA TYR A 81 -0.45 -7.19 -6.58
C TYR A 81 0.12 -5.77 -6.46
N HIS A 82 -0.43 -4.97 -5.55
CA HIS A 82 0.12 -3.67 -5.16
C HIS A 82 0.02 -3.49 -3.66
N VAL A 83 0.91 -2.68 -3.07
CA VAL A 83 0.95 -2.45 -1.63
C VAL A 83 0.97 -0.96 -1.34
N VAL A 84 0.07 -0.52 -0.47
CA VAL A 84 -0.01 0.88 -0.01
C VAL A 84 -0.05 0.94 1.52
N LEU A 85 0.33 2.09 2.08
CA LEU A 85 0.21 2.35 3.51
C LEU A 85 -1.06 3.17 3.78
N LEU A 86 -1.88 2.69 4.71
CA LEU A 86 -3.01 3.39 5.29
C LEU A 86 -2.62 3.88 6.68
N CYS A 87 -2.89 5.16 6.97
CA CYS A 87 -2.74 5.75 8.29
C CYS A 87 -4.11 6.26 8.76
N LYS A 88 -4.62 5.73 9.89
CA LYS A 88 -5.87 6.22 10.47
C LYS A 88 -5.67 7.60 11.10
N GLY A 89 -6.60 8.53 10.89
CA GLY A 89 -6.54 9.86 11.51
C GLY A 89 -6.61 9.80 13.05
N GLN A 90 -6.10 10.82 13.73
CA GLN A 90 -6.26 10.96 15.19
C GLN A 90 -7.60 11.63 15.50
N ASP A 91 -8.25 11.25 16.60
CA ASP A 91 -9.45 11.93 17.13
C ASP A 91 -10.57 12.18 16.10
N GLY A 92 -10.82 11.21 15.21
CA GLY A 92 -11.82 11.33 14.13
C GLY A 92 -11.32 12.08 12.89
N GLY A 93 -10.02 12.34 12.81
CA GLY A 93 -9.32 12.86 11.65
C GLY A 93 -9.44 11.95 10.43
N LYS A 94 -8.98 12.45 9.28
CA LYS A 94 -9.12 11.74 8.01
C LYS A 94 -8.13 10.59 7.93
N ASN A 95 -8.58 9.47 7.38
CA ASN A 95 -7.69 8.39 7.00
C ASN A 95 -6.92 8.77 5.73
N LEU A 96 -5.64 8.45 5.70
CA LEU A 96 -4.72 8.83 4.62
C LEU A 96 -4.07 7.60 4.00
N ILE A 97 -3.99 7.59 2.67
CA ILE A 97 -3.27 6.59 1.88
C ILE A 97 -1.94 7.18 1.39
N TYR A 98 -0.88 6.41 1.53
CA TYR A 98 0.44 6.68 0.98
C TYR A 98 0.74 5.62 -0.08
N ASP A 99 0.66 6.03 -1.34
CA ASP A 99 1.05 5.24 -2.50
C ASP A 99 2.20 5.93 -3.24
N LEU A 100 3.36 5.30 -3.21
CA LEU A 100 4.56 5.82 -3.88
C LEU A 100 4.48 5.67 -5.40
N ASP A 101 3.60 4.82 -5.92
CA ASP A 101 3.40 4.62 -7.36
C ASP A 101 2.22 5.42 -7.93
N SER A 102 1.42 6.10 -7.10
CA SER A 102 0.28 6.91 -7.54
C SER A 102 0.66 8.29 -8.10
N LYS A 103 -0.15 8.79 -9.04
CA LYS A 103 -0.19 10.18 -9.55
C LYS A 103 -1.00 11.11 -8.64
N LEU A 104 -1.79 10.56 -7.71
CA LEU A 104 -2.56 11.32 -6.74
C LEU A 104 -1.64 12.01 -5.70
N PRO A 105 -2.17 12.97 -4.92
CA PRO A 105 -1.42 13.57 -3.82
C PRO A 105 -0.82 12.53 -2.87
N PHE A 106 0.30 12.87 -2.25
CA PHE A 106 0.98 12.03 -1.28
C PHE A 106 1.18 12.82 0.03
N PRO A 107 0.49 12.44 1.13
CA PRO A 107 -0.59 11.45 1.19
C PRO A 107 -1.86 11.87 0.42
N CYS A 108 -2.71 10.89 0.14
CA CYS A 108 -4.05 11.08 -0.41
C CYS A 108 -5.11 10.83 0.67
N ASP A 109 -6.21 11.57 0.63
CA ASP A 109 -7.42 11.25 1.39
C ASP A 109 -7.94 9.86 0.99
N MET A 110 -8.26 9.00 1.97
CA MET A 110 -8.67 7.62 1.75
C MET A 110 -9.88 7.49 0.81
N THR A 111 -10.92 8.31 1.02
CA THR A 111 -12.13 8.27 0.18
C THR A 111 -11.77 8.62 -1.26
N LYS A 112 -11.04 9.73 -1.46
CA LYS A 112 -10.59 10.18 -2.78
C LYS A 112 -9.69 9.14 -3.47
N TYR A 113 -8.79 8.51 -2.72
CA TYR A 113 -7.90 7.49 -3.25
C TYR A 113 -8.69 6.29 -3.79
N CYS A 114 -9.68 5.79 -3.04
CA CYS A 114 -10.52 4.68 -3.47
C CYS A 114 -11.36 5.01 -4.70
N GLU A 115 -11.99 6.18 -4.72
CA GLU A 115 -12.83 6.63 -5.84
C GLU A 115 -12.06 6.69 -7.15
N LEU A 116 -10.84 7.25 -7.12
CA LEU A 116 -10.03 7.50 -8.31
C LEU A 116 -9.14 6.33 -8.71
N SER A 117 -8.67 5.51 -7.76
CA SER A 117 -7.74 4.42 -8.05
C SER A 117 -8.46 3.11 -8.35
N PHE A 118 -9.64 2.88 -7.76
CA PHE A 118 -10.38 1.62 -7.94
C PHE A 118 -11.68 1.79 -8.72
N CYS A 119 -12.12 3.03 -8.94
CA CYS A 119 -13.27 3.36 -9.80
C CYS A 119 -14.51 2.49 -9.51
N PRO A 120 -15.09 2.53 -8.29
CA PRO A 120 -16.17 1.61 -7.87
C PRO A 120 -17.45 1.68 -8.74
N HIS A 121 -17.59 2.72 -9.56
CA HIS A 121 -18.67 2.90 -10.53
C HIS A 121 -18.46 2.11 -11.83
N ILE A 122 -17.25 1.60 -12.08
CA ILE A 122 -16.95 0.75 -13.24
C ILE A 122 -17.24 -0.70 -12.86
N SER A 123 -18.09 -1.36 -13.66
CA SER A 123 -18.39 -2.78 -13.47
C SER A 123 -17.24 -3.63 -14.02
N LEU A 124 -16.46 -4.23 -13.12
CA LEU A 124 -15.39 -5.16 -13.46
C LEU A 124 -15.91 -6.60 -13.53
N LYS A 125 -15.32 -7.41 -14.42
CA LYS A 125 -15.49 -8.87 -14.37
C LYS A 125 -14.95 -9.40 -13.04
N GLU A 126 -15.51 -10.52 -12.57
CA GLU A 126 -15.17 -11.09 -11.27
C GLU A 126 -13.67 -11.36 -11.11
N GLU A 127 -13.01 -11.82 -12.18
CA GLU A 127 -11.57 -12.08 -12.22
C GLU A 127 -10.68 -10.83 -12.04
N TYR A 128 -11.22 -9.63 -12.18
CA TYR A 128 -10.52 -8.35 -12.02
C TYR A 128 -10.94 -7.57 -10.77
N LYS A 129 -11.95 -8.03 -10.03
CA LYS A 129 -12.37 -7.35 -8.80
C LYS A 129 -11.22 -7.36 -7.79
N GLN A 130 -10.96 -6.21 -7.18
CA GLN A 130 -9.89 -6.04 -6.21
C GLN A 130 -10.33 -6.52 -4.83
N CYS A 131 -9.43 -7.23 -4.15
CA CYS A 131 -9.52 -7.57 -2.74
C CYS A 131 -8.41 -6.85 -1.98
N PHE A 132 -8.67 -6.56 -0.72
CA PHE A 132 -7.82 -5.74 0.14
C PHE A 132 -7.50 -6.50 1.40
N LYS A 133 -6.25 -6.95 1.56
CA LYS A 133 -5.77 -7.50 2.83
C LYS A 133 -5.12 -6.39 3.64
N VAL A 134 -5.71 -6.08 4.79
CA VAL A 134 -5.24 -5.03 5.69
C VAL A 134 -4.53 -5.66 6.88
N VAL A 135 -3.24 -5.34 7.05
CA VAL A 135 -2.36 -5.87 8.10
C VAL A 135 -1.89 -4.71 8.97
N ALA A 136 -1.92 -4.85 10.30
CA ALA A 136 -1.37 -3.82 11.18
C ALA A 136 0.13 -3.59 10.91
N GLY A 137 0.59 -2.34 10.91
CA GLY A 137 1.97 -1.97 10.58
C GLY A 137 3.01 -2.68 11.45
N LEU A 138 2.75 -2.80 12.77
CA LEU A 138 3.56 -3.59 13.69
C LEU A 138 3.65 -5.06 13.30
N GLN A 139 2.52 -5.67 12.95
CA GLN A 139 2.47 -7.07 12.53
C GLN A 139 3.24 -7.27 11.21
N PHE A 140 3.17 -6.31 10.29
CA PHE A 140 3.92 -6.35 9.04
C PHE A 140 5.43 -6.29 9.29
N LEU A 141 5.89 -5.36 10.14
CA LEU A 141 7.30 -5.23 10.50
C LEU A 141 7.86 -6.50 11.18
N ASP A 142 7.06 -7.16 12.00
CA ASP A 142 7.45 -8.36 12.74
C ASP A 142 7.49 -9.63 11.87
N LYS A 143 6.54 -9.77 10.93
CA LYS A 143 6.30 -11.03 10.22
C LYS A 143 6.77 -11.06 8.78
N PHE A 144 6.86 -9.92 8.10
CA PHE A 144 7.14 -9.90 6.66
C PHE A 144 8.57 -10.35 6.34
N ALA A 145 8.72 -11.20 5.33
CA ALA A 145 9.99 -11.62 4.78
C ALA A 145 9.90 -11.80 3.26
N SER A 146 10.89 -11.27 2.54
CA SER A 146 11.04 -11.44 1.10
C SER A 146 12.52 -11.63 0.76
N ASP A 147 12.85 -12.76 0.14
CA ASP A 147 14.18 -13.01 -0.42
C ASP A 147 14.33 -12.48 -1.85
N ARG A 148 13.27 -11.81 -2.36
CA ARG A 148 13.15 -11.24 -3.71
C ARG A 148 13.21 -12.26 -4.84
N SER A 149 13.13 -13.56 -4.55
CA SER A 149 13.16 -14.63 -5.56
C SER A 149 12.08 -14.46 -6.63
N HIS A 150 10.90 -13.96 -6.23
CA HIS A 150 9.77 -13.67 -7.14
C HIS A 150 10.07 -12.61 -8.21
N MET A 151 11.11 -11.79 -8.03
CA MET A 151 11.55 -10.78 -8.99
C MET A 151 12.66 -11.25 -9.94
N LYS A 152 13.00 -12.54 -9.88
CA LYS A 152 13.94 -13.17 -10.81
C LYS A 152 13.21 -14.03 -11.83
N THR A 153 13.68 -13.99 -13.07
CA THR A 153 13.30 -14.97 -14.09
C THR A 153 13.89 -16.34 -13.75
N GLU A 154 13.46 -17.39 -14.47
CA GLU A 154 14.01 -18.74 -14.34
C GLU A 154 15.54 -18.78 -14.56
N ASP A 155 16.06 -17.91 -15.44
CA ASP A 155 17.50 -17.74 -15.69
C ASP A 155 18.24 -16.95 -14.60
N GLY A 156 17.54 -16.54 -13.53
CA GLY A 156 18.11 -15.75 -12.43
C GLY A 156 18.30 -14.26 -12.73
N ILE A 157 17.74 -13.76 -13.85
CA ILE A 157 17.82 -12.35 -14.25
C ILE A 157 16.76 -11.55 -13.51
N TRP A 158 17.12 -10.38 -12.98
CA TRP A 158 16.17 -9.48 -12.33
C TRP A 158 15.18 -8.87 -13.34
N MET A 159 13.87 -9.00 -13.07
CA MET A 159 12.82 -8.34 -13.84
C MET A 159 12.80 -6.82 -13.63
N SER A 160 13.23 -6.37 -12.45
CA SER A 160 13.48 -4.97 -12.09
C SER A 160 14.68 -4.91 -11.14
N PRO A 161 15.57 -3.91 -11.22
CA PRO A 161 16.71 -3.78 -10.31
C PRO A 161 16.27 -3.85 -8.83
N PRO A 162 16.87 -4.72 -8.01
CA PRO A 162 16.48 -4.86 -6.61
C PRO A 162 16.93 -3.66 -5.78
N PRO A 163 16.32 -3.43 -4.61
CA PRO A 163 16.83 -2.46 -3.65
C PRO A 163 18.27 -2.78 -3.22
N ASP A 164 19.05 -1.74 -2.91
CA ASP A 164 20.48 -1.82 -2.55
C ASP A 164 20.75 -2.28 -1.11
N TYR A 165 19.70 -2.32 -0.28
CA TYR A 165 19.76 -2.85 1.08
C TYR A 165 19.51 -4.37 1.13
N PRO A 166 19.97 -5.06 2.18
CA PRO A 166 19.72 -6.49 2.37
C PRO A 166 18.24 -6.86 2.37
N CYS A 167 17.92 -8.07 1.91
CA CYS A 167 16.55 -8.60 1.93
C CYS A 167 15.93 -8.53 3.33
N ILE A 168 14.65 -8.15 3.38
CA ILE A 168 13.88 -8.13 4.62
C ILE A 168 13.58 -9.57 5.02
N SER A 169 13.97 -9.95 6.23
CA SER A 169 13.75 -11.29 6.77
C SER A 169 13.53 -11.26 8.26
N THR A 170 12.94 -12.33 8.79
CA THR A 170 12.76 -12.53 10.23
C THR A 170 13.72 -13.61 10.73
N ASN A 171 13.76 -13.88 12.03
CA ASN A 171 14.58 -14.97 12.56
C ASN A 171 14.14 -16.35 12.04
N SER A 172 12.86 -16.52 11.70
CA SER A 172 12.25 -17.81 11.34
C SER A 172 11.85 -17.92 9.86
N CYS A 173 11.81 -16.82 9.10
CA CYS A 173 11.36 -16.80 7.73
C CYS A 173 12.27 -15.96 6.83
N ARG A 174 12.43 -16.39 5.58
CA ARG A 174 13.16 -15.67 4.52
C ARG A 174 12.25 -15.22 3.38
N MET A 175 11.12 -15.91 3.18
CA MET A 175 10.17 -15.62 2.12
C MET A 175 8.78 -16.08 2.54
N ASN A 176 7.85 -15.13 2.69
CA ASN A 176 6.43 -15.38 2.91
C ASN A 176 5.54 -14.37 2.19
N LEU A 177 6.07 -13.68 1.17
CA LEU A 177 5.33 -12.68 0.40
C LEU A 177 3.98 -13.21 -0.13
N ASP A 178 3.95 -14.46 -0.60
CA ASP A 178 2.71 -15.08 -1.10
C ASP A 178 1.62 -15.17 -0.01
N ASP A 179 1.99 -15.34 1.26
CA ASP A 179 1.03 -15.34 2.38
C ASP A 179 0.41 -13.95 2.59
N PHE A 180 1.12 -12.87 2.23
CA PHE A 180 0.59 -11.52 2.26
C PHE A 180 -0.25 -11.21 1.02
N ILE A 181 0.16 -11.67 -0.17
CA ILE A 181 -0.57 -11.47 -1.43
C ILE A 181 -1.89 -12.27 -1.47
N SER A 182 -1.90 -13.50 -0.92
CA SER A 182 -3.04 -14.41 -1.02
C SER A 182 -4.34 -13.80 -0.48
N MET A 183 -5.41 -13.80 -1.27
CA MET A 183 -6.72 -13.29 -0.85
C MET A 183 -7.67 -14.42 -0.41
N ASP A 184 -7.10 -15.55 -0.02
CA ASP A 184 -7.84 -16.71 0.50
C ASP A 184 -8.02 -16.60 2.02
N VAL A 185 -9.27 -16.57 2.45
CA VAL A 185 -9.66 -16.40 3.86
C VAL A 185 -9.34 -17.66 4.68
N ASP A 186 -9.40 -18.84 4.06
CA ASP A 186 -9.27 -20.12 4.77
C ASP A 186 -7.83 -20.39 5.19
N CYS A 187 -6.85 -19.86 4.46
CA CYS A 187 -5.42 -19.98 4.78
C CYS A 187 -4.79 -18.68 5.28
N ASN A 188 -5.59 -17.65 5.59
CA ASN A 188 -5.08 -16.35 5.97
C ASN A 188 -4.44 -16.37 7.37
N THR A 189 -3.14 -16.07 7.45
CA THR A 189 -2.37 -16.11 8.70
C THR A 189 -2.20 -14.75 9.37
N CYS A 190 -2.53 -13.66 8.68
CA CYS A 190 -2.42 -12.29 9.20
C CYS A 190 -3.36 -11.31 8.50
N GLY A 191 -3.67 -10.20 9.18
CA GLY A 191 -4.58 -9.18 8.67
C GLY A 191 -6.02 -9.65 8.43
N THR A 192 -6.80 -8.79 7.77
CA THR A 192 -8.20 -9.04 7.42
C THR A 192 -8.44 -8.71 5.95
N ILE A 193 -9.17 -9.57 5.24
CA ILE A 193 -9.45 -9.44 3.82
C ILE A 193 -10.82 -8.81 3.61
N PHE A 194 -10.90 -7.83 2.73
CA PHE A 194 -12.10 -7.08 2.39
C PHE A 194 -12.34 -7.07 0.88
N SER A 195 -13.60 -7.05 0.48
CA SER A 195 -14.01 -6.51 -0.83
C SER A 195 -13.85 -4.99 -0.87
N LEU A 196 -13.85 -4.38 -2.06
CA LEU A 196 -13.81 -2.92 -2.19
C LEU A 196 -14.91 -2.21 -1.37
N ALA A 197 -16.14 -2.71 -1.42
CA ALA A 197 -17.26 -2.12 -0.68
C ALA A 197 -17.05 -2.18 0.84
N GLN A 198 -16.58 -3.33 1.35
CA GLN A 198 -16.29 -3.47 2.79
C GLN A 198 -15.09 -2.62 3.21
N PHE A 199 -14.04 -2.56 2.38
CA PHE A 199 -12.86 -1.75 2.64
C PHE A 199 -13.20 -0.26 2.71
N MET A 200 -14.01 0.24 1.77
CA MET A 200 -14.51 1.62 1.80
C MET A 200 -15.41 1.85 3.01
N ASN A 201 -16.34 0.96 3.33
CA ASN A 201 -17.21 1.12 4.51
C ASN A 201 -16.42 1.17 5.83
N GLU A 202 -15.32 0.41 5.94
CA GLU A 202 -14.51 0.35 7.17
C GLU A 202 -13.57 1.55 7.32
N TYR A 203 -13.02 2.06 6.22
CA TYR A 203 -11.90 3.00 6.26
C TYR A 203 -12.13 4.34 5.55
N ALA A 204 -13.13 4.45 4.67
CA ALA A 204 -13.57 5.73 4.16
C ALA A 204 -14.65 6.26 5.13
N ASN A 205 -14.48 7.49 5.63
CA ASN A 205 -15.46 8.14 6.50
C ASN A 205 -16.66 8.60 5.67
N ILE A 206 -17.46 7.65 5.18
CA ILE A 206 -18.67 7.87 4.37
C ILE A 206 -19.89 7.87 5.28
#